data_AF-A0A6A4DCX2-F1
#
_entry.id   AF-A0A6A4DCX2-F1
#
_cell.length_a   1.000
_cell.length_b   1.000
_cell.length_c   1.000
_cell.angle_alpha   90.00
_cell.angle_beta   90.00
_cell.angle_gamma   90.00
#
_symmetry.space_group_name_H-M   'P 1'
#
loop_
_entity.id
_entity.type
_entity.pdbx_description
1 polymer ?
#
loop_
_entity_poly.entity_id
_entity_poly.type
_entity_poly.pdbx_seq_one_letter_code
_entity_poly.pdbx_strand_id
1 'polypeptide(L)' 'MEVPHGITNAENMMCKLDKAIYGLKQAASAWHQTIHAVFMKIGFRSCGVDQCVYVKGAKDTYVYVCLYVDDMIIAAKT' A
#
# COMPACT_ATOMS: atom_id res chain seq x y z
N MET A 1 -17.60 -9.33 -13.60
CA MET A 1 -16.21 -9.57 -14.05
C MET A 1 -16.29 -10.78 -14.94
N GLU A 2 -16.16 -10.59 -16.25
CA GLU A 2 -16.31 -11.67 -17.23
C GLU A 2 -15.05 -12.53 -17.28
N VAL A 3 -15.18 -13.73 -17.84
CA VAL A 3 -14.04 -14.62 -18.04
C VAL A 3 -13.13 -14.03 -19.14
N PRO A 4 -11.80 -13.98 -18.94
CA PRO A 4 -10.87 -13.45 -19.94
C PRO A 4 -10.94 -14.19 -21.27
N HIS A 5 -10.65 -13.48 -22.36
CA HIS A 5 -10.51 -14.10 -23.67
C HIS A 5 -9.43 -15.20 -23.65
N GLY A 6 -9.70 -16.32 -24.34
CA GLY A 6 -8.76 -17.45 -24.46
C GLY A 6 -9.02 -18.62 -23.52
N ILE A 7 -9.99 -18.52 -22.60
CA ILE A 7 -10.43 -19.68 -21.79
C ILE A 7 -11.56 -20.39 -22.52
N THR A 8 -11.32 -21.64 -22.93
CA THR A 8 -12.35 -22.53 -23.49
C THR A 8 -13.10 -23.25 -22.37
N ASN A 9 -14.39 -23.56 -22.59
CA ASN A 9 -15.25 -24.29 -21.65
C ASN A 9 -15.44 -23.60 -20.27
N ALA A 10 -15.66 -22.28 -20.28
CA ALA A 10 -15.80 -21.48 -19.06
C ALA A 10 -17.22 -21.48 -18.45
N GLU A 11 -18.07 -22.45 -18.80
CA GLU A 11 -19.42 -22.54 -18.26
C GLU A 11 -19.36 -22.63 -16.73
N ASN A 12 -20.10 -21.75 -16.06
CA ASN A 12 -20.15 -21.62 -14.59
C ASN A 12 -18.83 -21.20 -13.91
N MET A 13 -17.84 -20.67 -14.65
CA MET A 13 -16.66 -20.06 -14.04
C MET A 13 -16.89 -18.57 -13.75
N MET A 14 -16.31 -18.10 -12.64
CA MET A 14 -16.25 -16.69 -12.29
C MET A 14 -14.84 -16.28 -11.92
N CYS A 15 -14.48 -15.04 -12.22
CA CYS A 15 -13.22 -14.47 -11.79
C CYS A 15 -13.26 -14.16 -10.29
N LYS A 16 -12.36 -14.78 -9.53
CA LYS A 16 -12.09 -14.44 -8.13
C LYS A 16 -10.89 -13.51 -8.08
N LEU A 17 -11.03 -12.40 -7.38
CA LEU A 17 -9.95 -11.46 -7.17
C LEU A 17 -9.22 -11.80 -5.86
N ASP A 18 -7.96 -12.23 -5.96
CA ASP A 18 -7.14 -12.58 -4.79
C ASP A 18 -6.34 -11.40 -4.22
N LYS A 19 -6.19 -10.31 -4.98
CA LYS A 19 -5.50 -9.07 -4.56
C LYS A 19 -6.32 -7.85 -4.95
N ALA A 20 -6.34 -6.83 -4.10
CA ALA A 20 -6.97 -5.57 -4.47
C ALA A 20 -6.25 -4.94 -5.67
N ILE A 21 -7.01 -4.53 -6.69
CA ILE A 21 -6.53 -3.83 -7.88
C ILE A 21 -7.03 -2.40 -7.89
N TYR A 22 -6.37 -1.53 -8.66
CA TYR A 22 -6.79 -0.14 -8.83
C TYR A 22 -8.24 -0.03 -9.31
N GLY A 23 -8.93 1.03 -8.89
CA GLY A 23 -10.33 1.29 -9.20
C GLY A 23 -11.33 0.61 -8.27
N LEU A 24 -10.90 -0.33 -7.42
CA LEU A 24 -11.77 -0.87 -6.38
C LEU A 24 -11.87 0.08 -5.19
N LYS A 25 -13.06 0.21 -4.61
CA LYS A 25 -13.30 1.04 -3.42
C LYS A 25 -12.38 0.65 -2.25
N GLN A 26 -12.07 -0.63 -2.11
CA GLN A 26 -11.19 -1.16 -1.06
C GLN A 26 -9.70 -1.10 -1.39
N ALA A 27 -9.31 -0.72 -2.62
CA ALA A 27 -7.91 -0.75 -3.05
C ALA A 27 -7.01 0.12 -2.17
N ALA A 28 -7.42 1.36 -1.90
CA ALA A 28 -6.66 2.30 -1.08
C ALA A 28 -6.45 1.79 0.36
N SER A 29 -7.47 1.19 0.97
CA SER A 29 -7.39 0.63 2.33
C SER A 29 -6.46 -0.59 2.39
N ALA A 30 -6.59 -1.52 1.43
CA ALA A 30 -5.69 -2.66 1.32
C ALA A 30 -4.23 -2.21 1.09
N TRP A 31 -4.05 -1.14 0.32
CA TRP A 31 -2.72 -0.61 0.05
C TRP A 31 -2.10 -0.01 1.31
N HIS A 32 -2.85 0.85 2.01
CA HIS A 32 -2.43 1.45 3.26
C HIS A 32 -2.06 0.41 4.32
N GLN A 33 -2.90 -0.62 4.53
CA GLN A 33 -2.63 -1.69 5.49
C GLN A 33 -1.33 -2.45 5.17
N THR A 34 -1.10 -2.74 3.89
CA THR A 34 0.09 -3.46 3.44
C THR A 34 1.35 -2.62 3.66
N ILE A 35 1.36 -1.35 3.22
CA ILE A 35 2.53 -0.48 3.40
C ILE A 35 2.78 -0.20 4.89
N HIS A 36 1.73 0.05 5.67
CA HIS A 36 1.83 0.27 7.11
C HIS A 36 2.55 -0.90 7.79
N ALA A 37 2.11 -2.14 7.52
CA ALA A 37 2.73 -3.34 8.08
C ALA A 37 4.21 -3.49 7.67
N VAL A 38 4.54 -3.17 6.41
CA VAL A 38 5.93 -3.18 5.93
C VAL A 38 6.77 -2.15 6.69
N PHE A 39 6.28 -0.92 6.81
CA PHE A 39 6.99 0.16 7.51
C PHE A 39 7.20 -0.11 8.99
N MET A 40 6.21 -0.65 9.70
CA MET A 40 6.41 -1.07 11.09
C MET A 40 7.48 -2.16 11.18
N LYS A 41 7.46 -3.14 10.26
CA LYS A 41 8.44 -4.23 10.21
C LYS A 41 9.87 -3.74 9.96
N ILE A 42 10.05 -2.70 9.14
CA ILE A 42 11.38 -2.12 8.86
C ILE A 42 11.78 -1.00 9.82
N GLY A 43 11.03 -0.81 10.92
CA GLY A 43 11.39 0.08 12.03
C GLY A 43 11.04 1.55 11.82
N PHE A 44 10.13 1.86 10.89
CA PHE A 44 9.46 3.16 10.89
C PHE A 44 8.35 3.17 11.95
N ARG A 45 7.96 4.37 12.37
CA ARG A 45 6.77 4.63 13.19
C ARG A 45 5.85 5.59 12.43
N SER A 46 4.54 5.37 12.54
CA SER A 46 3.54 6.30 12.00
C SER A 46 3.50 7.56 12.85
N CYS A 47 3.29 8.71 12.23
CA CYS A 47 3.09 9.98 12.91
C CYS A 47 1.68 9.98 13.53
N GLY A 48 1.57 10.31 14.82
CA GLY A 48 0.27 10.29 15.52
C GLY A 48 -0.74 11.33 15.01
N VAL A 49 -0.26 12.39 14.34
CA VAL A 49 -1.11 13.43 13.75
C VAL A 49 -1.58 13.06 12.34
N ASP A 50 -0.76 12.34 11.58
CA ASP A 50 -1.06 11.94 10.22
C ASP A 50 -0.55 10.52 9.94
N GLN A 51 -1.47 9.60 9.69
CA GLN A 51 -1.14 8.18 9.46
C GLN A 51 -0.44 7.91 8.11
N CYS A 52 -0.44 8.89 7.21
CA CYS A 52 0.29 8.83 5.95
C CYS A 52 1.75 9.27 6.09
N VAL A 53 2.15 9.82 7.24
CA VAL A 53 3.53 10.22 7.52
C VAL A 53 4.22 9.20 8.40
N TYR A 54 5.40 8.75 7.98
CA TYR A 54 6.22 7.78 8.69
C TYR A 54 7.60 8.36 8.98
N VAL A 55 8.12 8.04 10.14
CA VAL A 55 9.43 8.53 10.60
C VAL A 55 10.27 7.36 11.07
N LYS A 56 11.55 7.32 10.69
CA LYS A 56 12.55 6.42 11.24
C LYS A 56 13.81 7.21 11.58
N GLY A 57 14.40 6.96 12.74
CA GLY A 57 15.62 7.65 13.16
C GLY A 57 15.68 7.95 14.64
N ALA A 58 16.79 8.56 15.05
CA ALA A 58 17.05 8.96 16.43
C ALA A 58 17.96 10.20 16.48
N LYS A 59 17.82 10.98 17.55
CA LYS A 59 18.58 12.22 17.80
C LYS A 59 18.41 13.25 16.67
N ASP A 60 19.39 13.35 15.76
CA ASP A 60 19.43 14.33 14.66
C ASP A 60 19.41 13.67 13.27
N THR A 61 19.30 12.34 13.21
CA THR A 61 19.21 11.60 11.94
C THR A 61 17.80 11.05 11.80
N TYR A 62 17.04 11.58 10.84
CA TYR A 62 15.68 11.15 10.55
C TYR A 62 15.48 10.95 9.05
N VAL A 63 14.68 9.94 8.74
CA VAL A 63 14.06 9.72 7.44
C VAL A 63 12.56 9.89 7.62
N TYR A 64 11.99 10.78 6.82
CA TYR A 64 10.57 11.02 6.73
C TYR A 64 10.04 10.44 5.41
N VAL A 65 8.88 9.82 5.49
CA VAL A 65 8.16 9.30 4.33
C VAL A 65 6.73 9.80 4.40
N CYS A 66 6.29 10.52 3.37
CA CYS A 66 4.90 10.90 3.18
C CYS A 66 4.30 10.04 2.07
N LEU A 67 3.26 9.28 2.40
CA LEU A 67 2.55 8.41 1.45
C LEU A 67 1.31 9.10 0.91
N TYR A 68 1.08 8.98 -0.39
CA TYR A 68 -0.19 9.32 -1.01
C TYR A 68 -0.56 8.24 -2.02
N VAL A 69 -1.41 7.31 -1.59
CA VAL A 69 -1.83 6.14 -2.38
C VAL A 69 -0.61 5.35 -2.88
N ASP A 70 -0.24 5.48 -4.15
CA ASP A 70 0.87 4.82 -4.82
C ASP A 70 2.14 5.67 -4.94
N ASP A 71 2.07 6.96 -4.62
CA ASP A 71 3.20 7.87 -4.59
C ASP A 71 3.82 7.97 -3.18
N MET A 72 5.14 8.22 -3.16
CA MET A 72 5.90 8.41 -1.93
C MET A 72 6.91 9.54 -2.06
N ILE A 73 6.91 10.45 -1.07
CA ILE A 73 7.95 11.45 -0.92
C ILE A 73 8.85 11.02 0.25
N ILE A 74 10.16 10.97 0.00
CA ILE A 74 11.16 10.59 1.00
C ILE A 74 12.10 11.77 1.23
N ALA A 75 12.26 12.18 2.48
CA ALA A 75 13.15 13.25 2.89
C ALA A 75 14.06 12.79 4.04
N ALA A 76 15.34 13.12 3.95
CA ALA A 76 16.31 12.85 5.01
C ALA A 76 17.31 14.01 5.10
N LYS A 77 17.84 14.25 6.30
CA LYS A 77 18.91 15.22 6.51
C LYS A 77 20.25 14.56 6.17
N THR A 78 21.00 15.15 5.24
CA THR A 78 22.40 14.82 4.93
C THR A 78 23.36 15.35 5.97
#